data_AF-A0A849RP97-F1
#
_entry.id   AF-A0A849RP97-F1
#
_cell.length_a   1.000
_cell.length_b   1.000
_cell.length_c   1.000
_cell.angle_alpha   90.00
_cell.angle_beta   90.00
_cell.angle_gamma   90.00
#
_symmetry.space_group_name_H-M   'P 1'
#
loop_
_entity.id
_entity.type
_entity.pdbx_description
1 polymer ?
#
loop_
_entity_poly.entity_id
_entity_poly.type
_entity_poly.pdbx_seq_one_letter_code
_entity_poly.pdbx_strand_id
1 'polypeptide(L)'
;MLLQFFPLDEPPAINGDPFTNSQKYPSGFTVGAVLRAGSRATVAVRFDEGGRYKIVEYRLQLAGTTWRVDDLHYPDGATFRGLLKSVKG
;
A
#
# COMPACT_ATOMS: atom_id res chain seq x y z
N MET A 1 5.44 28.62 16.89
CA MET A 1 6.12 27.36 16.52
C MET A 1 5.67 26.32 17.52
N LEU A 2 4.73 25.44 17.16
CA LEU A 2 4.21 24.38 18.04
C LEU A 2 4.79 23.05 17.58
N LEU A 3 5.59 22.41 18.44
CA LEU A 3 6.01 21.03 18.28
C LEU A 3 4.84 20.15 18.72
N GLN A 4 4.11 19.56 17.78
CA GLN A 4 3.17 18.49 18.08
C GLN A 4 3.96 17.21 18.35
N PHE A 5 3.97 16.79 19.62
CA PHE A 5 4.38 15.45 20.02
C PHE A 5 3.16 14.53 19.87
N PHE A 6 3.24 13.56 18.95
CA PHE A 6 2.24 12.49 18.86
C PHE A 6 2.53 11.47 19.97
N PRO A 7 1.54 11.08 20.79
CA PRO A 7 1.73 10.08 21.85
C PRO A 7 1.96 8.67 21.28
N LEU A 8 2.76 7.87 21.99
CA LEU A 8 3.26 6.52 21.60
C LEU A 8 2.14 5.50 21.28
N ASP A 9 0.90 5.76 21.70
CA ASP A 9 -0.27 4.89 21.53
C ASP A 9 -1.20 5.29 20.37
N GLU A 10 -0.78 6.25 19.54
CA GLU A 10 -1.60 6.65 18.39
C GLU A 10 -1.52 5.59 17.27
N PRO A 11 -2.65 5.11 16.74
CA PRO A 11 -2.63 4.17 15.64
C PRO A 11 -1.92 4.80 14.42
N PRO A 12 -1.27 3.98 13.58
CA PRO A 12 -0.76 4.46 12.30
C PRO A 12 -1.88 5.18 11.54
N ALA A 13 -1.51 6.22 10.78
CA ALA A 13 -2.41 6.98 9.91
C ALA A 13 -2.88 6.16 8.69
N ILE A 14 -3.43 4.97 8.94
CA ILE A 14 -4.03 4.06 7.96
C ILE A 14 -5.53 4.22 8.10
N ASN A 15 -6.15 4.75 7.03
CA ASN A 15 -7.59 4.99 6.99
C ASN A 15 -8.27 3.98 6.06
N GLY A 16 -8.54 2.79 6.61
CA GLY A 16 -9.18 1.68 5.90
C GLY A 16 -8.26 0.48 5.68
N ASP A 17 -8.62 -0.34 4.70
CA ASP A 17 -7.77 -1.46 4.27
C ASP A 17 -6.60 -0.91 3.44
N PRO A 18 -5.34 -1.10 3.86
CA PRO A 18 -4.18 -0.60 3.14
C PRO A 18 -3.94 -1.33 1.81
N PHE A 19 -4.29 -2.62 1.70
CA PHE A 19 -4.05 -3.41 0.49
C PHE A 19 -4.98 -2.98 -0.63
N THR A 20 -6.21 -2.67 -0.30
CA THR A 20 -7.16 -2.14 -1.27
C THR A 20 -7.22 -0.63 -1.23
N ASN A 21 -6.52 0.10 -0.35
CA ASN A 21 -6.60 1.55 -0.08
C ASN A 21 -8.04 2.10 0.14
N SER A 22 -8.98 1.29 0.66
CA SER A 22 -10.42 1.64 0.74
C SER A 22 -11.04 1.42 2.13
N GLN A 23 -12.15 2.12 2.39
CA GLN A 23 -12.98 1.90 3.57
C GLN A 23 -13.96 0.72 3.44
N LYS A 24 -14.33 0.37 2.22
CA LYS A 24 -15.20 -0.76 1.89
C LYS A 24 -14.48 -1.64 0.88
N TYR A 25 -14.72 -2.94 0.94
CA TYR A 25 -14.12 -3.86 -0.01
C TYR A 25 -14.57 -3.51 -1.45
N PRO A 26 -13.65 -3.46 -2.42
CA PRO A 26 -13.97 -3.14 -3.81
C PRO A 26 -14.85 -4.23 -4.44
N SER A 27 -15.68 -3.87 -5.42
CA SER A 27 -16.56 -4.83 -6.11
C SER A 27 -15.80 -5.79 -7.03
N GLY A 28 -14.57 -5.42 -7.40
CA GLY A 28 -13.72 -6.18 -8.30
C GLY A 28 -12.32 -5.57 -8.40
N PHE A 29 -11.40 -6.31 -9.00
CA PHE A 29 -10.08 -5.81 -9.32
C PHE A 29 -9.51 -6.46 -10.58
N THR A 30 -8.58 -5.74 -11.22
CA THR A 30 -7.78 -6.24 -12.35
C THR A 30 -6.30 -6.14 -11.99
N VAL A 31 -5.58 -7.24 -12.20
CA VAL A 31 -4.13 -7.30 -12.02
C VAL A 31 -3.44 -6.87 -13.31
N GLY A 32 -2.62 -5.82 -13.23
CA GLY A 32 -1.86 -5.30 -14.37
C GLY A 32 -0.63 -6.16 -14.71
N ALA A 33 0.10 -5.72 -15.74
CA ALA A 33 1.34 -6.35 -16.14
C ALA A 33 2.39 -6.34 -15.02
N VAL A 34 3.18 -7.41 -14.93
CA VAL A 34 4.27 -7.53 -13.95
C VAL A 34 5.53 -6.88 -14.52
N LEU A 35 6.01 -5.83 -13.85
CA LEU A 35 7.32 -5.23 -14.15
C LEU A 35 8.36 -5.85 -13.21
N ARG A 36 9.19 -6.76 -13.72
CA ARG A 36 10.19 -7.50 -12.94
C ARG A 36 11.61 -7.01 -13.20
N ALA A 37 12.39 -6.86 -12.14
CA ALA A 37 13.83 -6.60 -12.17
C ALA A 37 14.54 -7.50 -11.14
N GLY A 38 15.11 -8.62 -11.62
CA GLY A 38 15.78 -9.61 -10.77
C GLY A 38 14.85 -10.23 -9.72
N SER A 39 15.16 -9.99 -8.44
CA SER A 39 14.41 -10.44 -7.26
C SER A 39 13.33 -9.46 -6.79
N ARG A 40 13.06 -8.40 -7.58
CA ARG A 40 11.98 -7.44 -7.33
C ARG A 40 10.95 -7.45 -8.45
N ALA A 41 9.70 -7.21 -8.10
CA ALA A 41 8.64 -7.01 -9.08
C ALA A 41 7.68 -5.91 -8.62
N THR A 42 7.03 -5.26 -9.58
CA THR A 42 5.97 -4.27 -9.35
C THR A 42 4.74 -4.68 -10.12
N VAL A 43 3.60 -4.66 -9.46
CA VAL A 43 2.30 -5.01 -10.04
C VAL A 43 1.30 -3.92 -9.69
N ALA A 44 0.80 -3.21 -10.70
CA ALA A 44 -0.30 -2.28 -10.52
C ALA A 44 -1.63 -3.06 -10.44
N VAL A 45 -2.37 -2.91 -9.35
CA VAL A 45 -3.70 -3.51 -9.20
C VAL A 45 -4.74 -2.40 -9.24
N ARG A 46 -5.67 -2.50 -10.19
CA ARG A 46 -6.80 -1.58 -10.34
C ARG A 46 -7.99 -2.13 -9.57
N PHE A 47 -8.52 -1.38 -8.62
CA PHE A 47 -9.72 -1.72 -7.85
C PHE A 47 -10.92 -0.91 -8.31
N ASP A 48 -12.07 -1.56 -8.44
CA ASP A 48 -13.33 -0.92 -8.84
C ASP A 48 -14.12 -0.43 -7.61
N GLU A 49 -14.52 0.83 -7.66
CA GLU A 49 -15.22 1.55 -6.58
C GLU A 49 -16.49 2.24 -7.10
N GLY A 50 -17.47 1.45 -7.54
CA GLY A 50 -18.81 1.97 -7.85
C GLY A 50 -18.83 3.05 -8.95
N GLY A 51 -18.12 2.81 -10.06
CA GLY A 51 -18.02 3.74 -11.19
C GLY A 51 -16.74 4.59 -11.20
N ARG A 52 -15.93 4.50 -10.14
CA ARG A 52 -14.54 4.98 -10.11
C ARG A 52 -13.58 3.80 -10.00
N TYR A 53 -12.31 4.08 -10.20
CA TYR A 53 -11.25 3.14 -9.90
C TYR A 53 -10.10 3.83 -9.20
N LYS A 54 -9.27 3.04 -8.54
CA LYS A 54 -7.95 3.46 -8.09
C LYS A 54 -6.94 2.37 -8.31
N ILE A 55 -5.67 2.76 -8.23
CA ILE A 55 -4.55 1.86 -8.46
C ILE A 55 -3.70 1.81 -7.19
N VAL A 56 -3.36 0.62 -6.74
CA VAL A 56 -2.31 0.39 -5.73
C VAL A 56 -1.18 -0.37 -6.41
N GLU A 57 0.05 0.12 -6.29
CA GLU A 57 1.21 -0.62 -6.79
C GLU A 57 1.77 -1.53 -5.71
N TYR A 58 1.74 -2.83 -5.95
CA TYR A 58 2.34 -3.83 -5.09
C TYR A 58 3.81 -3.98 -5.44
N ARG A 59 4.69 -3.67 -4.50
CA ARG A 59 6.12 -3.96 -4.58
C ARG A 59 6.36 -5.34 -3.99
N LEU A 60 6.94 -6.23 -4.76
CA LEU A 60 7.18 -7.61 -4.38
C LEU A 60 8.67 -7.87 -4.27
N GLN A 61 9.05 -8.70 -3.30
CA GLN A 61 10.40 -9.22 -3.12
C GLN A 61 10.36 -10.75 -3.19
N LEU A 62 11.25 -11.34 -3.98
CA LEU A 62 11.42 -12.79 -4.04
C LEU A 62 12.17 -13.23 -2.77
N ALA A 63 11.54 -14.13 -2.00
CA ALA A 63 12.10 -14.75 -0.80
C ALA A 63 12.16 -16.27 -1.02
N GLY A 64 13.35 -16.78 -1.30
CA GLY A 64 13.54 -18.15 -1.78
C GLY A 64 12.88 -18.32 -3.14
N THR A 65 11.86 -19.18 -3.22
CA THR A 65 11.08 -19.44 -4.44
C THR A 65 9.74 -18.70 -4.48
N THR A 66 9.43 -17.89 -3.46
CA THR A 66 8.09 -17.28 -3.30
C THR A 66 8.17 -15.76 -3.32
N TRP A 67 7.31 -15.13 -4.12
CA TRP A 67 7.12 -13.68 -4.08
C TRP A 67 6.29 -13.29 -2.87
N ARG A 68 6.76 -12.26 -2.15
CA ARG A 68 6.06 -11.67 -1.01
C ARG A 68 5.85 -10.19 -1.26
N VAL A 69 4.75 -9.65 -0.75
CA VAL A 69 4.55 -8.19 -0.71
C VAL A 69 5.60 -7.59 0.22
N ASP A 70 6.42 -6.69 -0.32
CA ASP A 70 7.42 -5.91 0.41
C ASP A 70 6.84 -4.55 0.82
N ASP A 71 6.13 -3.86 -0.08
CA ASP A 71 5.48 -2.57 0.19
C ASP A 71 4.29 -2.33 -0.75
N LEU A 72 3.50 -1.31 -0.44
CA LEU A 72 2.41 -0.81 -1.28
C LEU A 72 2.65 0.66 -1.55
N HIS A 73 2.49 1.11 -2.79
CA HIS A 73 2.54 2.52 -3.15
C HIS A 73 1.16 2.98 -3.59
N TYR A 74 0.73 4.11 -3.03
CA TYR A 74 -0.59 4.70 -3.26
C TYR A 74 -0.51 5.87 -4.27
N PRO A 75 -1.65 6.26 -4.89
CA PRO A 75 -1.67 7.34 -5.89
C PRO A 75 -1.21 8.71 -5.37
N ASP A 76 -1.32 8.95 -4.07
CA ASP A 76 -0.88 10.18 -3.40
C ASP A 76 0.63 10.20 -3.10
N GLY A 77 1.35 9.13 -3.46
CA GLY A 77 2.79 8.98 -3.21
C GLY A 77 3.13 8.42 -1.82
N ALA A 78 2.16 8.19 -0.95
CA ALA A 78 2.39 7.51 0.32
C ALA A 78 2.70 6.02 0.10
N THR A 79 3.35 5.41 1.09
CA THR A 79 3.66 3.97 1.09
C THR A 79 3.18 3.32 2.37
N PHE A 80 2.82 2.03 2.31
CA PHE A 80 2.37 1.30 3.50
C PHE A 80 3.45 1.28 4.59
N ARG A 81 4.70 0.96 4.24
CA ARG A 81 5.81 1.02 5.21
C ARG A 81 6.07 2.43 5.72
N GLY A 82 5.82 3.46 4.90
CA GLY A 82 5.86 4.86 5.32
C GLY A 82 4.86 5.14 6.44
N LEU A 83 3.60 4.75 6.24
CA LEU A 83 2.53 4.91 7.24
C LEU A 83 2.82 4.16 8.55
N LEU A 84 3.48 3.00 8.48
CA LEU A 84 3.87 2.22 9.67
C LEU A 84 5.05 2.82 10.44
N LYS A 85 5.97 3.52 9.77
CA LYS A 85 7.14 4.15 10.41
C LYS A 85 6.77 5.41 11.19
N SER A 86 5.72 6.11 10.78
CA SER A 86 5.20 7.29 11.49
C SER A 86 4.75 7.00 12.93
N VAL A 87 4.67 5.73 13.33
CA VAL A 87 4.30 5.28 14.69
C VAL A 87 5.52 5.05 15.60
N LYS A 88 6.74 4.99 15.06
CA LYS A 88 7.95 4.77 15.88
C LYS A 88 8.52 6.11 16.35
N GLY A 89 7.98 6.62 17.46
CA GLY A 89 8.61 7.62 18.34
C GLY A 89 9.46 6.96 19.41
#